data_AF-A0A3M7PXN4-F1
#
_entry.id   AF-A0A3M7PXN4-F1
#
_cell.length_a   1.000
_cell.length_b   1.000
_cell.length_c   1.000
_cell.angle_alpha   90.00
_cell.angle_beta   90.00
_cell.angle_gamma   90.00
#
_symmetry.space_group_name_H-M   'P 1'
#
loop_
_entity.id
_entity.type
_entity.pdbx_description
1 polymer ?
#
loop_
_entity_poly.entity_id
_entity_poly.type
_entity_poly.pdbx_seq_one_letter_code
_entity_poly.pdbx_strand_id
1 'polypeptide(L)'
;MAYDMKNDNISLEITIFSADIFYSNLKSVIEKNVRGDVKWFNFKVGYGFLNWNNKRIFVHQNEIIKKNGSLQKKILLQGDKVEFDIVQDELGLKAVNVSYLNIQSTLISKKNHQRQHRKKVKK
;
A
#
# COMPACT_ATOMS: atom_id res chain seq x y z
N MET A 1 34.24 -35.01 40.59
CA MET A 1 33.10 -34.91 39.65
C MET A 1 33.24 -33.59 38.93
N ALA A 2 33.71 -33.60 37.67
CA ALA A 2 33.93 -32.38 36.90
C ALA A 2 32.64 -32.06 36.13
N TYR A 3 32.10 -30.86 36.32
CA TYR A 3 30.99 -30.35 35.51
C TYR A 3 31.55 -29.85 34.16
N ASP A 4 31.05 -30.43 33.07
CA ASP A 4 31.47 -30.17 31.69
C ASP A 4 30.84 -28.86 31.17
N MET A 5 31.68 -27.86 30.88
CA MET A 5 31.28 -26.51 30.44
C MET A 5 31.28 -26.36 28.91
N LYS A 6 30.58 -27.25 28.19
CA LYS A 6 30.60 -27.25 26.71
C LYS A 6 29.25 -27.09 26.01
N ASN A 7 28.24 -26.46 26.62
CA ASN A 7 26.95 -26.31 25.94
C ASN A 7 26.18 -24.99 26.15
N ASP A 8 26.88 -23.88 26.40
CA ASP A 8 26.20 -22.59 26.64
C ASP A 8 26.25 -21.59 25.47
N ASN A 9 26.67 -22.00 24.27
CA ASN A 9 26.68 -21.10 23.10
C ASN A 9 25.47 -21.27 22.18
N ILE A 10 24.70 -22.35 22.31
CA ILE A 10 23.54 -22.63 21.43
C ILE A 10 22.34 -21.75 21.82
N SER A 11 22.16 -21.48 23.12
CA SER A 11 21.04 -20.65 23.62
C SER A 11 21.22 -19.16 23.30
N LEU A 12 22.46 -18.67 23.24
CA LEU A 12 22.74 -17.26 22.92
C LEU A 12 22.54 -16.96 21.43
N GLU A 13 22.95 -17.86 20.53
CA GLU A 13 22.73 -17.67 19.08
C GLU A 13 21.26 -17.81 18.68
N ILE A 14 20.49 -18.74 19.29
CA ILE A 14 19.05 -18.86 19.03
C ILE A 14 18.29 -17.62 19.51
N THR A 15 18.71 -17.02 20.63
CA THR A 15 18.09 -15.80 21.18
C THR A 15 18.40 -14.57 20.31
N ILE A 16 19.64 -14.44 19.82
CA ILE A 16 20.04 -13.33 18.93
C ILE A 16 19.35 -13.49 17.56
N PHE A 17 19.35 -14.69 16.98
CA PHE A 17 18.72 -14.96 15.69
C PHE A 17 17.20 -14.78 15.74
N SER A 18 16.54 -15.17 16.84
CA SER A 18 15.10 -14.93 17.04
C SER A 18 14.77 -13.47 17.34
N ALA A 19 15.65 -12.71 18.02
CA ALA A 19 15.50 -11.26 18.16
C ALA A 19 15.65 -10.54 16.81
N ASP A 20 16.62 -10.93 15.95
CA ASP A 20 16.79 -10.37 14.60
C ASP A 20 15.59 -10.70 13.69
N ILE A 21 15.07 -11.94 13.75
CA ILE A 21 13.85 -12.35 13.03
C ILE A 21 12.59 -11.64 13.57
N PHE A 22 12.52 -11.38 14.87
CA PHE A 22 11.39 -10.68 15.47
C PHE A 22 11.45 -9.16 15.21
N TYR A 23 12.64 -8.55 15.27
CA TYR A 23 12.85 -7.13 14.97
C TYR A 23 12.65 -6.79 13.49
N SER A 24 12.99 -7.69 12.57
CA SER A 24 12.71 -7.48 11.13
C SER A 24 11.21 -7.44 10.80
N ASN A 25 10.35 -7.98 11.68
CA ASN A 25 8.89 -7.89 11.54
C ASN A 25 8.24 -6.73 12.32
N LEU A 26 9.01 -5.96 13.08
CA LEU A 26 8.54 -4.69 13.67
C LEU A 26 8.61 -3.58 12.62
N LYS A 27 7.84 -3.72 11.54
CA LYS A 27 7.60 -2.60 10.62
C LYS A 27 6.94 -1.48 11.40
N SER A 28 7.74 -0.46 11.74
CA SER A 28 7.31 0.65 12.58
C SER A 28 6.27 1.47 11.81
N VAL A 29 5.01 1.29 12.21
CA VAL A 29 3.92 2.15 11.76
C VAL A 29 4.16 3.53 12.37
N ILE A 30 4.41 4.51 11.51
CA ILE A 30 4.69 5.90 11.90
C ILE A 30 3.37 6.62 12.18
N GLU A 31 2.42 6.51 11.25
CA GLU A 31 1.10 7.12 11.37
C GLU A 31 0.02 6.21 10.78
N LYS A 32 -1.19 6.27 11.35
CA LYS A 32 -2.34 5.47 10.92
C LYS A 32 -3.47 6.37 10.40
N ASN A 33 -4.26 5.85 9.47
CA ASN A 33 -5.43 6.52 8.88
C ASN A 33 -5.12 7.93 8.33
N VAL A 34 -3.95 8.10 7.70
CA VAL A 34 -3.59 9.35 7.05
C VAL A 34 -4.28 9.47 5.70
N ARG A 35 -4.54 10.71 5.28
CA ARG A 35 -5.16 11.02 4.00
C ARG A 35 -4.17 11.73 3.09
N GLY A 36 -4.18 11.35 1.83
CA GLY A 36 -3.32 11.96 0.81
C GLY A 36 -3.91 11.85 -0.58
N ASP A 37 -3.16 12.37 -1.54
CA ASP A 37 -3.47 12.32 -2.96
C ASP A 37 -2.48 11.41 -3.70
N VAL A 38 -2.97 10.73 -4.73
CA VAL A 38 -2.12 9.95 -5.61
C VAL A 38 -1.36 10.89 -6.53
N LYS A 39 -0.04 10.94 -6.39
CA LYS A 39 0.82 11.71 -7.29
C LYS A 39 0.88 11.07 -8.66
N TRP A 40 1.17 9.77 -8.70
CA TRP A 40 1.16 8.96 -9.91
C TRP A 40 1.19 7.47 -9.54
N PHE A 41 0.68 6.64 -10.44
CA PHE A 41 0.69 5.19 -10.27
C PHE A 41 0.81 4.49 -11.62
N ASN A 42 1.73 3.55 -11.74
CA ASN A 42 1.89 2.75 -12.94
C ASN A 42 1.18 1.41 -12.76
N PHE A 43 0.02 1.25 -13.40
CA PHE A 43 -0.80 0.04 -13.32
C PHE A 43 -0.16 -1.20 -13.99
N LYS A 44 0.82 -1.03 -14.88
CA LYS A 44 1.50 -2.16 -15.52
C LYS A 44 2.51 -2.81 -14.58
N VAL A 45 3.26 -1.99 -13.85
CA VAL A 45 4.30 -2.47 -12.93
C VAL A 45 3.77 -2.64 -11.50
N GLY A 46 2.72 -1.89 -11.13
CA GLY A 46 2.04 -2.04 -9.83
C GLY A 46 2.66 -1.20 -8.71
N TYR A 47 3.33 -0.10 -9.02
CA TYR A 47 3.91 0.81 -8.02
C TYR A 47 3.62 2.28 -8.35
N GLY A 48 3.74 3.13 -7.34
CA GLY A 48 3.55 4.57 -7.49
C GLY A 48 3.92 5.34 -6.22
N PHE A 49 3.52 6.61 -6.21
CA PHE A 49 3.75 7.49 -5.06
C PHE A 49 2.50 8.28 -4.71
N LEU A 50 2.30 8.47 -3.42
CA LEU A 50 1.31 9.34 -2.81
C LEU A 50 2.00 10.61 -2.30
N ASN A 51 1.27 11.72 -2.29
CA ASN A 51 1.69 12.93 -1.59
C ASN A 51 1.01 12.99 -0.23
N TRP A 52 1.80 13.33 0.79
CA TRP A 52 1.30 13.64 2.12
C TRP A 52 2.24 14.65 2.78
N ASN A 53 1.72 15.80 3.21
CA ASN A 53 2.51 16.86 3.87
C ASN A 53 3.84 17.19 3.16
N ASN A 54 3.80 17.38 1.84
CA ASN A 54 4.97 17.61 0.97
C ASN A 54 6.01 16.47 0.94
N LYS A 55 5.72 15.32 1.56
CA LYS A 55 6.53 14.09 1.47
C LYS A 55 5.99 13.16 0.39
N ARG A 56 6.89 12.37 -0.19
CA ARG A 56 6.57 11.31 -1.16
C ARG A 56 6.50 9.99 -0.42
N ILE A 57 5.37 9.32 -0.49
CA ILE A 57 5.14 8.02 0.16
C ILE A 57 5.06 6.96 -0.93
N PHE A 58 5.88 5.93 -0.82
CA PHE A 58 5.88 4.82 -1.77
C PHE A 58 4.63 3.95 -1.59
N VAL A 59 3.99 3.53 -2.69
CA VAL A 59 2.87 2.61 -2.65
C VAL A 59 3.06 1.48 -3.66
N HIS A 60 2.77 0.26 -3.23
CA HIS A 60 2.73 -0.93 -4.08
C HIS A 60 1.31 -1.47 -4.18
N GLN A 61 0.97 -2.10 -5.30
CA GLN A 61 -0.36 -2.65 -5.54
C GLN A 61 -0.80 -3.66 -4.46
N ASN A 62 0.14 -4.38 -3.83
CA ASN A 62 -0.20 -5.34 -2.77
C ASN A 62 -0.86 -4.66 -1.56
N GLU A 63 -0.46 -3.43 -1.29
CA GLU A 63 -0.91 -2.64 -0.15
C GLU A 63 -2.31 -2.01 -0.36
N ILE A 64 -2.81 -2.03 -1.59
CA ILE A 64 -4.16 -1.51 -1.90
C ILE A 64 -5.20 -2.55 -1.49
N ILE A 65 -6.10 -2.15 -0.59
CA ILE A 65 -7.21 -2.95 -0.10
C ILE A 65 -8.28 -3.06 -1.19
N LYS A 66 -8.67 -4.30 -1.51
CA LYS A 66 -9.85 -4.55 -2.35
C LYS A 66 -11.09 -4.42 -1.48
N LYS A 67 -12.04 -3.57 -1.86
CA LYS A 67 -13.39 -3.64 -1.28
C LYS A 67 -14.11 -4.88 -1.83
N ASN A 68 -14.64 -5.71 -0.94
CA ASN A 68 -15.35 -6.95 -1.28
C ASN A 68 -16.43 -6.69 -2.34
N GLY A 69 -16.47 -7.52 -3.38
CA GLY A 69 -17.46 -7.42 -4.46
C GLY A 69 -17.17 -6.36 -5.54
N SER A 70 -16.09 -5.58 -5.43
CA SER A 70 -15.72 -4.62 -6.49
C SER A 70 -14.84 -5.31 -7.55
N LEU A 71 -15.31 -5.35 -8.79
CA LEU A 71 -14.52 -5.73 -9.99
C LEU A 71 -13.35 -4.77 -10.28
N GLN A 72 -13.12 -3.77 -9.42
CA GLN A 72 -12.08 -2.78 -9.58
C GLN A 72 -10.71 -3.43 -9.32
N LYS A 73 -9.89 -3.49 -10.37
CA LYS A 73 -8.46 -3.77 -10.25
C LYS A 73 -7.84 -2.76 -9.28
N LYS A 74 -6.77 -3.16 -8.59
CA LYS A 74 -6.00 -2.32 -7.66
C LYS A 74 -5.27 -1.18 -8.42
N ILE A 75 -6.02 -0.18 -8.89
CA ILE A 75 -5.55 0.88 -9.79
C ILE A 75 -5.82 2.24 -9.17
N LEU A 76 -4.77 2.96 -8.82
CA LEU A 76 -4.88 4.35 -8.39
C LEU A 76 -4.81 5.27 -9.61
N LEU A 77 -5.69 6.29 -9.67
CA LEU A 77 -5.59 7.35 -10.66
C LEU A 77 -4.92 8.58 -10.03
N GLN A 78 -4.20 9.34 -10.85
CA GLN A 78 -3.60 10.60 -10.40
C GLN A 78 -4.68 11.56 -9.87
N GLY A 79 -4.43 12.15 -8.71
CA GLY A 79 -5.36 13.05 -8.03
C GLY A 79 -6.45 12.36 -7.21
N ASP A 80 -6.53 11.03 -7.21
CA ASP A 80 -7.45 10.31 -6.33
C ASP A 80 -7.10 10.57 -4.85
N LYS A 81 -8.12 10.77 -4.03
CA LYS A 81 -7.98 10.87 -2.58
C LYS A 81 -8.02 9.48 -1.96
N VAL A 82 -6.99 9.17 -1.18
CA VAL A 82 -6.81 7.87 -0.53
C VAL A 82 -6.57 8.03 0.96
N GLU A 83 -6.91 6.99 1.71
CA GLU A 83 -6.62 6.84 3.12
C GLU A 83 -5.71 5.62 3.31
N PHE A 84 -4.64 5.75 4.10
CA PHE A 84 -3.59 4.75 4.25
C PHE A 84 -2.86 4.88 5.59
N ASP A 85 -2.04 3.90 5.93
CA ASP A 85 -1.10 3.97 7.06
C ASP A 85 0.32 4.17 6.52
N ILE A 86 1.15 4.92 7.24
CA ILE A 86 2.57 5.15 6.89
C ILE A 86 3.44 4.25 7.75
N VAL A 87 4.34 3.52 7.08
CA VAL A 87 5.31 2.62 7.70
C VAL A 87 6.72 3.00 7.23
N GLN A 88 7.71 2.87 8.12
CA GLN A 88 9.11 2.97 7.73
C GLN A 88 9.56 1.64 7.09
N ASP A 89 10.03 1.72 5.84
CA ASP A 89 10.67 0.60 5.14
C ASP A 89 12.16 0.92 4.93
N GLU A 90 12.95 -0.08 4.51
CA GLU A 90 14.38 0.07 4.22
C GLU A 90 14.65 1.15 3.16
N LEU A 91 13.73 1.29 2.21
CA LEU A 91 13.78 2.26 1.11
C LEU A 91 13.11 3.60 1.44
N GLY A 92 12.62 3.78 2.67
CA GLY A 92 11.95 4.98 3.14
C GLY A 92 10.46 4.79 3.45
N LEU A 93 9.69 5.89 3.38
CA LEU A 93 8.28 5.90 3.78
C LEU A 93 7.41 5.11 2.79
N LYS A 94 6.67 4.14 3.32
CA LYS A 94 5.77 3.28 2.56
C LYS A 94 4.33 3.39 3.07
N ALA A 95 3.38 3.39 2.15
CA ALA A 95 1.96 3.33 2.44
C ALA A 95 1.49 1.88 2.49
N VAL A 96 0.75 1.52 3.54
CA VAL A 96 0.07 0.23 3.71
C VAL A 96 -1.43 0.45 3.93
N ASN A 97 -2.24 -0.61 3.78
CA ASN A 97 -3.69 -0.55 4.00
C ASN A 97 -4.40 0.55 3.16
N VAL A 98 -3.98 0.75 1.92
CA VAL A 98 -4.45 1.86 1.09
C VAL A 98 -5.88 1.63 0.62
N SER A 99 -6.76 2.62 0.85
CA SER A 99 -8.17 2.59 0.49
C SER A 99 -8.61 3.90 -0.19
N TYR A 100 -9.61 3.83 -1.07
CA TYR A 100 -10.16 5.00 -1.75
C TYR A 100 -11.16 5.73 -0.85
N LEU A 101 -10.95 7.05 -0.68
CA LEU A 101 -11.83 7.90 0.10
C LEU A 101 -13.06 8.35 -0.69
N ASN A 102 -12.98 8.42 -2.03
CA ASN A 102 -14.11 8.87 -2.85
C ASN A 102 -14.27 8.08 -4.17
N ILE A 103 -15.43 7.44 -4.34
CA ILE A 103 -15.76 6.54 -5.47
C ILE A 103 -16.38 7.35 -6.63
N GLN A 104 -15.78 8.48 -7.02
CA GLN A 104 -16.31 9.32 -8.12
C GLN A 104 -15.80 8.86 -9.50
N SER A 105 -14.62 8.24 -9.56
CA SER A 105 -14.01 7.76 -10.82
C SER A 105 -14.86 6.69 -11.53
N THR A 106 -15.63 5.90 -10.78
CA THR A 106 -16.53 4.87 -11.32
C THR A 106 -17.75 5.45 -12.05
N LEU A 107 -18.15 6.68 -11.74
CA LEU A 107 -19.30 7.34 -12.38
C LEU A 107 -18.91 8.06 -13.69
N ILE A 108 -17.66 8.52 -13.80
CA ILE A 108 -17.18 9.30 -14.96
C ILE A 108 -16.97 8.39 -16.19
N SER A 109 -16.45 7.16 -15.99
CA SER A 109 -16.25 6.19 -17.08
C SER A 109 -17.57 5.77 -17.75
N LYS A 110 -18.64 5.55 -16.98
CA LYS A 110 -19.96 5.15 -17.51
C LYS A 110 -20.65 6.25 -18.32
N LYS A 111 -20.47 7.53 -17.93
CA LYS A 111 -21.12 8.68 -18.60
C LYS A 111 -20.58 8.93 -20.02
N ASN A 112 -19.32 8.62 -20.28
CA ASN A 112 -18.70 8.88 -21.59
C ASN A 112 -19.10 7.84 -22.65
N HIS A 113 -19.41 6.60 -22.27
CA HIS A 113 -19.87 5.57 -23.22
C HIS A 113 -21.32 5.79 -23.68
N GLN A 114 -22.20 6.29 -22.80
CA GLN A 114 -23.61 6.51 -23.13
C GLN A 114 -23.87 7.70 -24.07
N ARG A 115 -22.94 8.66 -24.17
CA ARG A 115 -23.09 9.84 -25.04
C ARG A 115 -22.86 9.55 -26.53
N GLN A 116 -22.15 8.48 -26.88
CA GLN A 116 -21.83 8.20 -28.30
C GLN A 116 -22.97 7.49 -29.04
N HIS A 117 -23.82 6.71 -28.35
CA HIS A 117 -24.93 6.00 -29.00
C HIS A 117 -26.14 6.89 -29.33
N ARG A 118 -26.33 8.05 -28.68
CA ARG A 118 -27.52 8.91 -28.90
C ARG A 118 -27.42 9.88 -30.08
N LYS A 119 -26.29 9.97 -30.79
CA LYS A 119 -26.10 10.95 -31.88
C LYS A 119 -26.47 10.47 -33.30
N LYS A 120 -27.08 9.30 -33.47
CA LYS A 120 -27.37 8.71 -34.81
C LYS A 120 -28.85 8.63 -35.23
N VAL A 121 -29.75 9.45 -34.69
CA VAL A 121 -31.20 9.40 -35.06
C VAL A 121 -31.77 10.74 -35.54
N LYS A 122 -30.97 11.60 -36.19
CA LYS A 122 -31.54 12.75 -36.91
C LYS A 122 -30.86 12.91 -38.26
N LYS A 123 -31.38 12.20 -39.26
CA LYS A 123 -31.36 12.63 -40.65
C LYS A 123 -32.67 12.20 -41.29
#